data_AF-A0A2E3L322-F1
#
_entry.id   AF-A0A2E3L322-F1
#
_cell.length_a   1.000
_cell.length_b   1.000
_cell.length_c   1.000
_cell.angle_alpha   90.00
_cell.angle_beta   90.00
_cell.angle_gamma   90.00
#
_symmetry.space_group_name_H-M   'P 1'
#
loop_
_entity.id
_entity.type
_entity.pdbx_description
1 polymer ?
#
loop_
_entity_poly.entity_id
_entity_poly.type
_entity_poly.pdbx_seq_one_letter_code
_entity_poly.pdbx_strand_id
1 'polypeptide(L)' 'MGSGSTRPNNADEKMFAAIERGDQSDFKDSKPPKNLNKALIKQKAARSEKAQEKTERLRALRLASEQKGSAE' A
#
# COMPACT_ATOMS: atom_id res chain seq x y z
N MET A 1 2.67 38.75 26.50
CA MET A 1 1.96 37.55 25.99
C MET A 1 2.75 37.06 24.78
N GLY A 2 3.73 36.17 25.00
CA GLY A 2 4.52 35.59 23.91
C GLY A 2 3.61 34.69 23.09
N SER A 3 3.41 35.04 21.81
CA SER A 3 2.53 34.31 20.89
C SER A 3 2.91 32.83 20.84
N GLY A 4 2.08 32.00 21.44
CA GLY A 4 2.19 30.54 21.47
C GLY A 4 1.68 29.89 20.18
N SER A 5 2.24 30.26 19.03
CA SER A 5 1.93 29.66 17.73
C SER A 5 3.12 29.91 16.83
N THR A 6 4.06 28.97 16.65
CA THR A 6 4.07 28.11 15.46
C THR A 6 4.92 26.84 15.68
N ARG A 7 4.65 26.08 16.75
CA ARG A 7 5.12 24.68 16.77
C ARG A 7 4.05 23.84 16.05
N PRO A 8 4.36 23.23 14.90
CA PRO A 8 3.38 22.48 14.12
C PRO A 8 2.78 21.36 14.96
N ASN A 9 1.45 21.35 15.12
CA ASN A 9 0.75 20.57 16.13
C ASN A 9 0.03 19.34 15.53
N ASN A 10 -0.24 19.34 14.23
CA ASN A 10 -0.76 18.18 13.49
C ASN A 10 0.29 17.62 12.49
N ALA A 11 -0.01 16.44 11.94
CA ALA A 11 0.92 15.74 11.03
C ALA A 11 1.16 16.53 9.73
N ASP A 12 0.11 17.16 9.22
CA ASP A 12 0.16 17.91 7.96
C ASP A 12 1.01 19.18 8.10
N GLU A 13 0.86 19.94 9.18
CA GLU A 13 1.67 21.11 9.51
C GLU A 13 3.15 20.75 9.71
N LYS A 14 3.42 19.58 10.31
CA LYS A 14 4.80 19.08 10.46
C LYS A 14 5.40 18.72 9.11
N MET A 15 4.60 18.15 8.21
CA MET A 15 5.02 17.85 6.83
C MET A 15 5.33 19.15 6.06
N PHE A 16 4.43 20.13 6.07
CA PHE A 16 4.67 21.42 5.41
C PHE A 16 5.90 22.14 5.97
N ALA A 17 6.05 22.18 7.30
CA ALA A 17 7.22 22.79 7.93
C ALA A 17 8.54 22.05 7.62
N ALA A 18 8.52 20.73 7.46
CA ALA A 18 9.70 19.94 7.07
C ALA A 18 10.08 20.17 5.59
N ILE A 19 9.08 20.30 4.72
CA ILE A 19 9.27 20.66 3.30
C ILE A 19 9.85 22.07 3.18
N GLU A 20 9.29 23.05 3.89
CA GLU A 20 9.76 24.45 3.90
C GLU A 20 11.18 24.59 4.48
N ARG A 21 11.56 23.74 5.44
CA ARG A 21 12.92 23.71 6.02
C ARG A 21 13.97 23.15 5.05
N GLY A 22 13.57 22.59 3.90
CA GLY A 22 14.48 21.98 2.94
C GLY A 22 15.08 20.66 3.44
N ASP A 23 14.43 19.99 4.38
CA ASP A 23 14.85 18.71 4.98
C ASP A 23 14.59 17.51 4.03
N GLN A 24 14.84 17.73 2.74
CA GLN A 24 14.71 16.73 1.67
C GLN A 24 15.98 15.89 1.51
N SER A 25 17.05 16.16 2.28
CA SER A 25 18.38 15.59 2.05
C SER A 25 18.52 14.10 2.35
N ASP A 26 17.56 13.49 3.06
CA ASP A 26 17.70 12.13 3.58
C ASP A 26 16.67 11.12 3.11
N PHE A 27 15.74 11.47 2.22
CA PHE A 27 15.00 10.44 1.50
C PHE A 27 15.89 9.84 0.41
N LYS A 28 16.88 9.05 0.83
CA LYS A 28 17.58 8.13 -0.06
C LYS A 28 16.52 7.21 -0.60
N ASP A 29 16.21 7.35 -1.88
CA ASP A 29 15.40 6.44 -2.65
C ASP A 29 16.08 5.07 -2.56
N SER A 30 15.76 4.32 -1.51
CA SER A 30 16.40 3.07 -1.14
C SER A 30 15.91 2.06 -2.15
N LYS A 31 16.44 2.11 -3.38
CA LYS A 31 16.12 1.13 -4.40
C LYS A 31 16.70 -0.17 -3.88
N PRO A 32 15.85 -1.10 -3.37
CA PRO A 32 16.38 -2.35 -2.89
C PRO A 32 17.09 -3.03 -4.07
N PRO A 33 18.20 -3.74 -3.82
CA PRO A 33 18.89 -4.44 -4.89
C PRO A 33 17.90 -5.33 -5.64
N LYS A 34 17.82 -5.15 -6.95
CA LYS A 34 16.94 -5.97 -7.80
C LYS A 34 17.41 -7.41 -7.69
N ASN A 35 16.66 -8.24 -6.96
CA ASN A 35 16.94 -9.67 -6.88
C ASN A 35 16.72 -10.31 -8.25
N LEU A 36 17.79 -10.57 -9.00
CA LEU A 36 17.74 -11.19 -10.33
C LEU A 36 17.57 -12.73 -10.29
N ASN A 37 17.34 -13.31 -9.11
CA ASN A 37 17.15 -14.74 -8.97
C ASN A 37 15.79 -15.16 -9.58
N LYS A 38 15.85 -15.56 -10.85
CA LYS A 38 14.69 -15.96 -11.67
C LYS A 38 13.89 -17.10 -11.03
N ALA A 39 14.52 -18.01 -10.29
CA ALA A 39 13.83 -19.13 -9.65
C ALA A 39 12.92 -18.65 -8.51
N LEU A 40 13.43 -17.76 -7.63
CA LEU A 40 12.66 -17.18 -6.53
C LEU A 40 11.50 -16.31 -7.04
N ILE A 41 11.71 -15.55 -8.12
CA ILE A 41 10.65 -14.75 -8.75
C ILE A 41 9.53 -15.65 -9.27
N LYS A 42 9.86 -16.70 -10.04
CA LYS A 42 8.88 -17.66 -10.56
C LYS A 42 8.10 -18.35 -9.44
N GLN A 43 8.79 -18.74 -8.36
CA GLN A 43 8.15 -19.37 -7.21
C GLN A 43 7.14 -18.44 -6.53
N LYS A 44 7.48 -17.16 -6.36
CA LYS A 44 6.57 -16.16 -5.78
C LYS A 44 5.38 -15.89 -6.70
N ALA A 45 5.60 -15.78 -8.01
CA ALA A 45 4.54 -15.59 -8.99
C ALA A 45 3.54 -16.77 -8.99
N ALA A 46 4.03 -18.00 -9.00
CA ALA A 46 3.17 -19.19 -8.94
C ALA A 46 2.36 -19.26 -7.63
N ARG A 47 2.92 -18.78 -6.50
CA ARG A 47 2.19 -18.70 -5.24
C ARG A 47 1.10 -17.63 -5.27
N SER A 48 1.37 -16.46 -5.87
CA SER A 48 0.38 -15.40 -5.99
C SER A 48 -0.76 -15.77 -6.94
N GLU A 49 -0.47 -16.42 -8.07
CA GLU A 49 -1.48 -16.89 -9.03
C GLU A 49 -2.45 -17.87 -8.37
N LYS A 50 -1.94 -18.86 -7.62
CA LYS A 50 -2.78 -19.80 -6.86
C LYS A 50 -3.64 -19.12 -5.80
N ALA A 51 -3.15 -18.04 -5.19
CA ALA A 51 -3.93 -17.29 -4.21
C ALA A 51 -5.04 -16.49 -4.91
N GLN A 52 -4.71 -15.81 -6.01
CA GLN A 52 -5.68 -15.06 -6.82
C GLN A 52 -6.79 -15.96 -7.35
N GLU A 53 -6.44 -17.12 -7.91
CA GLU A 53 -7.41 -18.09 -8.42
C GLU A 53 -8.41 -18.53 -7.33
N LYS A 54 -7.94 -18.80 -6.11
CA LYS A 54 -8.83 -19.13 -4.99
C LYS A 54 -9.77 -17.97 -4.64
N THR A 55 -9.24 -16.74 -4.62
CA THR A 55 -10.07 -15.56 -4.33
C THR A 55 -11.10 -15.30 -5.42
N GLU A 56 -10.76 -15.52 -6.68
CA GLU A 56 -11.68 -15.38 -7.81
C GLU A 56 -12.79 -16.42 -7.76
N ARG A 57 -12.46 -17.68 -7.48
CA ARG A 57 -13.45 -18.76 -7.27
C ARG A 57 -14.41 -18.40 -6.13
N LEU A 58 -13.91 -17.92 -5.00
CA LEU A 58 -14.75 -17.50 -3.88
C LEU A 58 -15.64 -16.30 -4.25
N ARG A 59 -15.10 -15.32 -4.99
CA ARG A 59 -15.88 -14.18 -5.48
C ARG A 59 -16.98 -14.63 -6.43
N ALA A 60 -16.70 -15.54 -7.35
CA ALA A 60 -17.69 -16.11 -8.27
C ALA A 60 -18.81 -16.85 -7.52
N LEU A 61 -18.45 -17.64 -6.49
CA LEU A 61 -19.45 -18.29 -5.62
C LEU A 61 -20.32 -17.27 -4.87
N ARG A 62 -19.71 -16.21 -4.32
CA ARG A 62 -20.45 -15.14 -3.65
C ARG A 62 -21.42 -14.46 -4.61
N LEU A 63 -20.97 -14.06 -5.80
CA LEU A 63 -21.83 -13.44 -6.81
C LEU A 63 -22.98 -14.36 -7.24
N ALA A 64 -22.71 -15.66 -7.43
CA ALA A 64 -23.74 -16.64 -7.74
C ALA A 64 -24.75 -16.80 -6.59
N SER A 65 -24.32 -16.73 -5.33
CA SER A 65 -25.22 -16.76 -4.18
C SER A 65 -26.05 -15.49 -4.04
N GLU A 66 -25.47 -14.32 -4.32
CA GLU A 66 -26.18 -13.03 -4.28
C GLU A 66 -27.28 -12.99 -5.36
N GLN A 67 -27.00 -13.46 -6.57
CA GLN A 67 -28.00 -13.55 -7.64
C GLN A 67 -29.14 -14.51 -7.30
N LYS A 68 -28.83 -15.64 -6.64
CA LYS A 68 -29.86 -16.61 -6.21
C LYS A 68 -30.70 -16.07 -5.06
N GLY A 69 -30.10 -15.37 -4.10
CA GLY A 69 -30.83 -14.73 -2.99
C GLY A 69 -31.65 -13.51 -3.40
N SER A 70 -31.33 -12.88 -4.54
CA SER A 70 -32.15 -11.80 -5.12
C SER A 70 -33.28 -12.29 -6.04
N ALA A 71 -33.37 -13.60 -6.29
CA ALA A 71 -34.39 -14.22 -7.14
C ALA A 71 -35.47 -14.97 -6.34
N GLU A 72 -35.36 -14.99 -5.01
CA GLU A 72 -36.45 -15.29 -4.05
C GLU A 72 -37.06 -13.98 -3.53
#